data_AF-S3YHZ5-F1
#
_entry.id   AF-S3YHZ5-F1
#
_cell.length_a   1.000
_cell.length_b   1.000
_cell.length_c   1.000
_cell.angle_alpha   90.00
_cell.angle_beta   90.00
_cell.angle_gamma   90.00
#
_symmetry.space_group_name_H-M   'P 1'
#
loop_
_entity.id
_entity.type
_entity.pdbx_description
1 polymer ?
#
loop_
_entity_poly.entity_id
_entity_poly.type
_entity_poly.pdbx_seq_one_letter_code
_entity_poly.pdbx_strand_id
1 'polypeptide(L)'
;MVSIDMKKIVCIQILLWMSCLINVSAQDSYKEYEQKVYVSSQGDSLQYCLLRPEVEKPGEKYPLVLFLHGAGERGNDNRKQLKHGGKCGLILSIEKSIRLLFCYLNVLQKIIGGMKCVRIL
;
A
#
# COMPACT_ATOMS: atom_id res chain seq x y z
N MET A 1 17.08 49.29 17.72
CA MET A 1 17.30 48.89 16.31
C MET A 1 18.39 47.82 16.30
N VAL A 2 18.11 46.61 15.85
CA VAL A 2 19.11 45.53 15.78
C VAL A 2 19.92 45.71 14.50
N SER A 3 21.24 45.89 14.61
CA SER A 3 22.14 45.96 13.44
C SER A 3 22.36 44.56 12.87
N ILE A 4 21.83 44.31 11.67
CA ILE A 4 22.04 43.06 10.94
C ILE A 4 23.31 43.19 10.11
N ASP A 5 24.31 42.37 10.43
CA ASP A 5 25.61 42.34 9.73
C ASP A 5 25.44 41.82 8.30
N MET A 6 26.02 42.51 7.31
CA MET A 6 25.96 42.13 5.89
C MET A 6 26.49 40.72 5.62
N LYS A 7 27.44 40.23 6.42
CA LYS A 7 27.92 38.84 6.33
C LYS A 7 26.81 37.84 6.63
N LYS A 8 25.92 38.17 7.57
CA LYS A 8 24.76 37.32 7.92
C LYS A 8 23.74 37.27 6.79
N ILE A 9 23.53 38.38 6.06
CA ILE A 9 22.63 38.43 4.91
C ILE A 9 23.16 37.52 3.79
N VAL A 10 24.45 37.58 3.48
CA VAL A 10 25.07 36.70 2.48
C VAL A 10 24.98 35.22 2.89
N CYS A 11 25.26 34.90 4.16
CA CYS A 11 25.11 33.53 4.66
C CYS A 11 23.66 33.03 4.57
N ILE A 12 22.67 33.87 4.87
CA ILE A 12 21.24 33.51 4.77
C ILE A 12 20.84 33.23 3.31
N GLN A 13 21.31 34.05 2.36
CA GLN A 13 21.05 33.85 0.93
C GLN A 13 21.67 32.54 0.42
N ILE A 14 22.89 32.21 0.84
CA ILE A 14 23.55 30.94 0.49
C ILE A 14 22.79 29.73 1.07
N LEU A 15 22.35 29.81 2.33
CA LEU A 15 21.57 28.74 2.98
C LEU A 15 20.21 28.52 2.29
N LEU A 16 19.54 29.60 1.87
CA LEU A 16 18.29 29.53 1.11
C LEU A 16 18.49 28.87 -0.26
N TRP A 17 19.55 29.23 -0.99
CA TRP A 17 19.88 28.61 -2.28
C TRP A 17 20.23 27.12 -2.14
N MET A 18 20.97 26.74 -1.10
CA MET A 18 21.31 25.33 -0.84
C MET A 18 20.10 24.48 -0.45
N SER A 19 19.10 25.05 0.22
CA SER A 19 17.87 24.33 0.58
C SER A 19 16.99 23.97 -0.63
N CYS A 20 17.13 24.69 -1.75
CA CYS A 20 16.30 24.51 -2.94
C CYS A 20 16.75 23.34 -3.84
N LEU A 21 17.91 22.72 -3.56
CA LEU A 21 18.48 21.62 -4.36
C LEU A 21 18.01 20.22 -3.91
N ILE A 22 17.21 20.13 -2.84
CA ILE A 22 16.76 18.86 -2.30
C ILE A 22 15.50 18.40 -3.07
N ASN A 23 15.69 17.57 -4.08
CA ASN A 23 14.57 16.85 -4.71
C ASN A 23 14.10 15.74 -3.75
N VAL A 24 13.07 16.03 -2.96
CA VAL A 24 12.34 14.98 -2.22
C VAL A 24 11.57 14.15 -3.23
N SER A 25 12.10 12.97 -3.56
CA SER A 25 11.30 11.94 -4.22
C SER A 25 10.55 11.15 -3.14
N ALA A 26 9.21 11.16 -3.22
CA ALA A 26 8.42 10.25 -2.43
C ALA A 26 8.55 8.84 -3.03
N GLN A 27 9.14 7.91 -2.29
CA GLN A 27 9.17 6.50 -2.69
C GLN A 27 7.75 5.94 -2.56
N ASP A 28 7.10 5.68 -3.69
CA ASP A 28 5.85 4.93 -3.72
C ASP A 28 6.15 3.50 -3.24
N SER A 29 5.82 3.22 -1.98
CA SER A 29 6.17 1.98 -1.28
C SER A 29 5.36 0.77 -1.76
N TYR A 30 4.46 0.95 -2.73
CA TYR A 30 3.46 -0.07 -3.11
C TYR A 30 3.39 -0.35 -4.61
N LYS A 31 4.44 -0.03 -5.38
CA LYS A 31 4.46 -0.21 -6.85
C LYS A 31 4.20 -1.65 -7.32
N GLU A 32 4.51 -2.63 -6.48
CA GLU A 32 4.38 -4.06 -6.80
C GLU A 32 2.94 -4.58 -6.64
N TYR A 33 2.08 -3.82 -5.96
CA TYR A 33 0.69 -4.20 -5.75
C TYR A 33 -0.17 -3.80 -6.95
N GLU A 34 -0.77 -4.79 -7.60
CA GLU A 34 -1.77 -4.57 -8.64
C GLU A 34 -3.09 -4.12 -7.99
N GLN A 35 -3.57 -2.94 -8.36
CA GLN A 35 -4.89 -2.46 -7.95
C GLN A 35 -5.97 -3.04 -8.87
N LYS A 36 -6.96 -3.70 -8.30
CA LYS A 36 -8.03 -4.37 -9.05
C LYS A 36 -9.40 -4.10 -8.47
N VAL A 37 -10.40 -4.38 -9.29
CA VAL A 37 -11.81 -4.33 -8.92
C VAL A 37 -12.49 -5.60 -9.40
N TYR A 38 -13.15 -6.29 -8.49
CA TYR A 38 -14.09 -7.36 -8.81
C TYR A 38 -15.50 -6.78 -8.81
N VAL A 39 -16.33 -7.20 -9.76
CA VAL A 39 -17.76 -6.84 -9.81
C VAL A 39 -18.56 -8.13 -9.76
N SER A 40 -19.45 -8.23 -8.78
CA SER A 40 -20.34 -9.37 -8.61
C SER A 40 -21.45 -9.37 -9.67
N SER A 41 -22.14 -10.51 -9.82
CA SER A 41 -23.33 -10.61 -10.68
C SER A 41 -24.48 -9.70 -10.23
N GLN A 42 -24.50 -9.26 -8.97
CA GLN A 42 -25.50 -8.35 -8.42
C GLN A 42 -25.12 -6.86 -8.61
N GLY A 43 -23.94 -6.58 -9.19
CA GLY A 43 -23.43 -5.21 -9.38
C GLY A 43 -22.66 -4.65 -8.19
N ASP A 44 -22.57 -5.36 -7.05
CA ASP A 44 -21.67 -4.99 -5.96
C ASP A 44 -20.21 -5.05 -6.43
N SER A 45 -19.39 -4.08 -6.02
CA SER A 45 -17.96 -4.03 -6.37
C SER A 45 -17.07 -4.23 -5.15
N LEU A 46 -15.92 -4.88 -5.39
CA LEU A 46 -14.87 -5.05 -4.42
C LEU A 46 -13.54 -4.56 -4.97
N GLN A 47 -13.01 -3.55 -4.33
CA GLN A 47 -11.66 -3.05 -4.59
C GLN A 47 -10.65 -3.86 -3.78
N TYR A 48 -9.56 -4.28 -4.40
CA TYR A 48 -8.51 -5.05 -3.75
C TYR A 48 -7.13 -4.76 -4.35
N CYS A 49 -6.09 -4.99 -3.54
CA CYS A 49 -4.70 -5.04 -4.02
C CYS A 49 -4.23 -6.48 -4.09
N LEU A 50 -3.57 -6.85 -5.20
CA LEU A 50 -2.98 -8.15 -5.42
C LEU A 50 -1.47 -8.01 -5.56
N LEU A 51 -0.72 -8.67 -4.69
CA LEU A 51 0.69 -8.90 -4.90
C LEU A 51 0.89 -10.31 -5.46
N ARG A 52 1.65 -10.40 -6.54
CA ARG A 52 2.00 -11.64 -7.22
C ARG A 52 3.42 -12.08 -6.83
N PRO A 53 3.72 -13.38 -6.90
CA PRO A 53 5.09 -13.84 -6.83
C PRO A 53 5.94 -13.12 -7.88
N GLU A 54 7.19 -12.81 -7.54
CA GLU A 54 8.16 -12.19 -8.46
C GLU A 54 8.31 -13.00 -9.77
N VAL A 55 8.23 -14.33 -9.67
CA VAL A 55 8.26 -15.25 -10.81
C VAL A 55 7.09 -16.24 -10.73
N GLU A 56 6.16 -16.11 -11.66
CA GLU A 56 5.09 -17.09 -11.87
C GLU A 56 5.45 -18.09 -12.97
N LYS A 57 5.43 -19.38 -12.65
CA LYS A 57 5.63 -20.47 -13.60
C LYS A 57 4.27 -20.98 -14.12
N PRO A 58 4.10 -21.15 -15.44
CA PRO A 58 2.89 -21.73 -16.00
C PRO A 58 2.62 -23.13 -15.44
N GLY A 59 1.36 -23.41 -15.08
CA GLY A 59 0.94 -24.70 -14.54
C GLY A 59 1.18 -24.90 -13.04
N GLU A 60 1.95 -24.02 -12.39
CA GLU A 60 2.20 -24.09 -10.95
C GLU A 60 1.06 -23.45 -10.14
N LYS A 61 0.77 -24.06 -8.98
CA LYS A 61 -0.20 -23.54 -8.02
C LYS A 61 0.53 -22.84 -6.89
N TYR A 62 0.10 -21.62 -6.60
CA TYR A 62 0.63 -20.80 -5.50
C TYR A 62 -0.46 -20.65 -4.44
N PRO A 63 -0.14 -20.70 -3.15
CA PRO A 63 -1.12 -20.41 -2.11
C PRO A 63 -1.60 -18.96 -2.24
N LEU A 64 -2.84 -18.73 -1.84
CA LEU A 64 -3.42 -17.40 -1.72
C LEU A 64 -3.52 -17.04 -0.25
N VAL A 65 -2.83 -15.98 0.15
CA VAL A 65 -2.96 -15.38 1.47
C VAL A 65 -3.89 -14.18 1.36
N LEU A 66 -5.00 -14.25 2.08
CA LEU A 66 -6.01 -13.20 2.11
C LEU A 66 -5.82 -12.35 3.38
N PHE A 67 -5.51 -11.07 3.19
CA PHE A 67 -5.42 -10.09 4.27
C PHE A 67 -6.69 -9.24 4.32
N LEU A 68 -7.31 -9.23 5.49
CA LEU A 68 -8.57 -8.53 5.73
C LEU A 68 -8.33 -7.33 6.62
N HIS A 69 -8.45 -6.14 6.03
CA HIS A 69 -8.14 -4.90 6.74
C HIS A 69 -9.32 -4.41 7.59
N GLY A 70 -9.01 -3.63 8.61
CA GLY A 70 -9.98 -3.07 9.55
C GLY A 70 -10.67 -1.80 9.06
N ALA A 71 -11.60 -1.28 9.86
CA ALA A 71 -12.39 -0.08 9.53
C ALA A 71 -11.54 1.18 9.30
N GLY A 72 -10.37 1.29 9.96
CA GLY A 72 -9.43 2.41 9.80
C GLY A 72 -8.73 2.47 8.44
N GLU A 73 -8.85 1.41 7.63
CA GLU A 73 -8.29 1.30 6.28
C GLU A 73 -9.39 1.27 5.21
N ARG A 74 -10.65 1.56 5.60
CA ARG A 74 -11.78 1.63 4.68
C ARG A 74 -11.62 2.78 3.70
N GLY A 75 -11.89 2.51 2.43
CA GLY A 75 -11.88 3.51 1.38
C GLY A 75 -12.15 2.91 0.02
N ASN A 76 -12.18 3.79 -0.99
CA ASN A 76 -12.39 3.47 -2.40
C ASN A 76 -11.18 3.91 -3.25
N ASP A 77 -10.02 4.13 -2.62
CA ASP A 77 -8.80 4.64 -3.25
C ASP A 77 -7.80 3.53 -3.62
N ASN A 78 -8.13 2.28 -3.32
CA ASN A 78 -7.29 1.11 -3.53
C ASN A 78 -5.86 1.25 -2.94
N ARG A 79 -5.70 2.07 -1.89
CA ARG A 79 -4.41 2.27 -1.22
C ARG A 79 -4.49 2.21 0.29
N LYS A 80 -5.62 2.62 0.89
CA LYS A 80 -5.77 2.58 2.35
C LYS A 80 -5.63 1.18 2.94
N GLN A 81 -5.96 0.13 2.19
CA GLN A 81 -5.76 -1.27 2.62
C GLN A 81 -4.30 -1.66 2.88
N LEU A 82 -3.33 -0.89 2.35
CA LEU A 82 -1.90 -1.17 2.49
C LEU A 82 -1.23 -0.39 3.62
N LYS A 83 -1.96 0.51 4.30
CA LYS A 83 -1.38 1.49 5.23
C LYS A 83 -0.65 0.84 6.41
N HIS A 84 -1.22 -0.20 7.01
CA HIS A 84 -0.61 -0.92 8.12
C HIS A 84 -0.14 -2.32 7.71
N GLY A 85 -0.87 -2.99 6.81
CA GLY A 85 -0.53 -4.35 6.37
C GLY A 85 0.50 -4.41 5.23
N GLY A 86 0.55 -3.42 4.34
CA GLY A 86 1.39 -3.47 3.13
C GLY A 86 2.89 -3.24 3.37
N LYS A 87 3.27 -2.77 4.57
CA LYS A 87 4.68 -2.60 5.00
C LYS A 87 5.14 -3.65 6.00
N CYS A 88 4.26 -4.57 6.41
CA CYS A 88 4.59 -5.53 7.44
C CYS A 88 5.61 -6.55 6.88
N GLY A 89 6.84 -6.51 7.37
CA GLY A 89 7.96 -7.37 6.92
C GLY A 89 7.70 -8.89 7.06
N LEU A 90 6.68 -9.28 7.82
CA LEU A 90 6.20 -10.67 7.91
C LEU A 90 5.57 -11.17 6.61
N ILE A 91 5.00 -10.27 5.80
CA ILE A 91 4.40 -10.60 4.49
C ILE A 91 5.49 -10.64 3.40
N LEU A 92 6.44 -9.70 3.47
CA LEU A 92 7.56 -9.58 2.51
C LEU A 92 8.51 -10.78 2.55
N SER A 93 8.71 -11.41 3.71
CA SER A 93 9.65 -12.54 3.82
C SER A 93 9.15 -13.85 3.18
N ILE A 94 7.88 -13.91 2.77
CA ILE A 94 7.24 -15.11 2.18
C ILE A 94 7.05 -14.94 0.64
N GLU A 95 7.46 -13.80 0.07
CA GLU A 95 7.08 -13.33 -1.28
C GLU A 95 7.49 -14.18 -2.47
N LYS A 96 8.45 -15.12 -2.33
CA LYS A 96 8.91 -15.86 -3.50
C LYS A 96 7.91 -16.86 -4.08
N SER A 97 6.83 -17.19 -3.37
CA SER A 97 5.93 -18.27 -3.82
C SER A 97 4.47 -18.15 -3.35
N ILE A 98 3.94 -16.95 -3.10
CA ILE A 98 2.53 -16.76 -2.72
C ILE A 98 1.88 -15.59 -3.45
N ARG A 99 0.56 -15.67 -3.61
CA ARG A 99 -0.28 -14.54 -3.99
C ARG A 99 -0.87 -13.93 -2.72
N LEU A 100 -0.88 -12.61 -2.62
CA LEU A 100 -1.41 -11.88 -1.48
C LEU A 100 -2.52 -10.94 -1.92
N LEU A 101 -3.67 -11.03 -1.26
CA LEU A 101 -4.88 -10.28 -1.61
C LEU A 101 -5.33 -9.44 -0.41
N PHE A 102 -5.38 -8.11 -0.58
CA PHE A 102 -5.80 -7.16 0.46
C PHE A 102 -7.20 -6.62 0.18
N CYS A 103 -8.12 -6.77 1.13
CA CYS A 103 -9.54 -6.46 0.96
C CYS A 103 -10.26 -6.15 2.29
N TYR A 104 -11.38 -5.44 2.26
CA TYR A 104 -12.20 -5.17 3.45
C TYR A 104 -13.10 -6.35 3.82
N LEU A 105 -13.03 -6.83 5.07
CA LEU A 105 -13.75 -8.02 5.56
C LEU A 105 -15.26 -7.99 5.27
N ASN A 106 -15.93 -6.90 5.62
CA ASN A 106 -17.40 -6.83 5.54
C ASN A 106 -17.92 -6.76 4.11
N VAL A 107 -17.13 -6.19 3.18
CA VAL A 107 -17.49 -6.16 1.76
C VAL A 107 -17.28 -7.53 1.13
N LEU A 108 -16.20 -8.21 1.51
CA LEU A 108 -15.93 -9.57 1.07
C LEU A 108 -17.05 -10.53 1.49
N GLN A 109 -17.44 -10.54 2.77
CA GLN A 109 -18.49 -11.43 3.26
C GLN A 109 -19.84 -11.24 2.54
N LYS A 110 -20.16 -10.01 2.16
CA LYS A 110 -21.36 -9.67 1.39
C LYS A 110 -21.30 -10.23 -0.03
N ILE A 111 -20.12 -10.22 -0.65
CA ILE A 111 -19.93 -10.55 -2.07
C ILE A 111 -19.73 -12.06 -2.31
N ILE A 112 -18.99 -12.75 -1.44
CA ILE A 112 -18.69 -14.19 -1.60
C ILE A 112 -19.48 -15.11 -0.67
N GLY A 113 -20.60 -14.63 -0.11
CA GLY A 113 -21.60 -15.50 0.51
C GLY A 113 -21.08 -16.29 1.71
N GLY A 114 -20.55 -15.60 2.73
CA GLY A 114 -20.29 -16.22 4.03
C GLY A 114 -19.11 -17.19 4.08
N MET A 115 -17.98 -16.86 3.44
CA MET A 115 -16.72 -17.55 3.75
C MET A 115 -16.42 -17.42 5.24
N LYS A 116 -16.38 -18.57 5.95
CA LYS A 116 -15.93 -18.63 7.35
C LYS A 116 -14.50 -18.11 7.41
N CYS A 117 -14.34 -16.94 8.01
CA CYS A 117 -13.05 -16.27 8.19
C CYS A 117 -12.16 -17.16 9.06
N VAL A 118 -11.09 -17.71 8.48
CA VAL A 118 -10.00 -18.27 9.29
C VAL A 118 -9.25 -17.06 9.85
N ARG A 119 -9.50 -16.76 11.12
CA ARG A 119 -8.80 -15.72 11.86
C ARG A 119 -7.36 -16.19 12.07
N ILE A 120 -6.44 -15.73 11.24
CA ILE A 120 -5.01 -15.86 11.53
C ILE A 120 -4.72 -14.76 12.57
N LEU A 121 -4.67 -15.18 13.84
CA LEU A 121 -4.14 -14.38 14.95
C LEU A 121 -2.61 -14.36 14.87
#